data_AF-A0A8H7QC58-F1
#
_entry.id   AF-A0A8H7QC58-F1
#
_cell.length_a   1.000
_cell.length_b   1.000
_cell.length_c   1.000
_cell.angle_alpha   90.00
_cell.angle_beta   90.00
_cell.angle_gamma   90.00
#
_symmetry.space_group_name_H-M   'P 1'
#
loop_
_entity.id
_entity.type
_entity.pdbx_description
1 polymer ?
#
loop_
_entity_poly.entity_id
_entity_poly.type
_entity_poly.pdbx_seq_one_letter_code
_entity_poly.pdbx_strand_id
1 'polypeptide(L)'
;MSSDGSKAAPTQTPRTKGSHKRTSSTSTSITTNATSTHHRKPSYTQKNSSSYLNIPPNFKTLGSIQQSPNEVIDFQPHLQVDSDDSPPQSSTPSKRDRYKSFFSSYKRPSLLMAERNGYVKTHHQLPTSNTMLPLRWPSFLRYRWLRFLLFIYAIFSVCVTFVHLFQWTFDQNWTELSGYSSDFSDFGQDRSNVSHITQMSPTIKFSKMFSDQMPQNLDNITPFFLRAKRSPAELDVSLLTVVTEDSVDDLVDLAEMWQGPVCAVLHIEATSALPPDTTSFLFRVRHLHESNPSMRAHVDVHLIITPPRESGKLSLSLNQDRNMARLFARSEFVIHVDPNILHISDITFALAAKREHYHELLLSGDVLVIPSFVHMSLAEEGIPQDKHTVVAMLDAQEVAMYDVNHNVNSGPTNLDQWKNSKTLYAAKYEESYAPIAIMSRSQTPWCPERFTDNLASCFLGTHLAGGTFWVLADDYVIRAPNTQANTLSKAEINIQQVLYNRYVPEMCVHYARKLASLGLWSSNAASNIKSWAGCHTTRSTWRSLTSDK
;
A
#
# COMPACT_ATOMS: atom_id res chain seq x y z
N MET A 1 27.79 68.08 -22.82
CA MET A 1 28.79 69.17 -22.75
C MET A 1 29.61 68.98 -21.48
N SER A 2 30.92 68.84 -21.69
CA SER A 2 32.09 69.00 -20.78
C SER A 2 32.11 68.42 -19.36
N SER A 3 33.02 67.45 -19.14
CA SER A 3 34.32 67.58 -18.43
C SER A 3 34.75 66.17 -17.92
N ASP A 4 35.79 65.56 -18.50
CA ASP A 4 37.21 65.57 -18.08
C ASP A 4 37.43 65.12 -16.62
N GLY A 5 38.30 64.18 -16.23
CA GLY A 5 39.35 63.41 -16.90
C GLY A 5 40.32 62.80 -15.86
N SER A 6 41.27 61.95 -16.32
CA SER A 6 42.55 61.51 -15.67
C SER A 6 42.51 60.45 -14.54
N LYS A 7 43.53 59.62 -14.28
CA LYS A 7 44.63 58.97 -15.03
C LYS A 7 45.38 58.03 -14.02
N ALA A 8 45.78 56.85 -14.50
CA ALA A 8 46.79 55.85 -14.11
C ALA A 8 47.69 55.90 -12.82
N ALA A 9 47.77 54.72 -12.15
CA ALA A 9 48.95 53.90 -11.73
C ALA A 9 49.86 54.33 -10.53
N PRO A 10 50.83 53.50 -10.04
CA PRO A 10 50.80 52.10 -9.53
C PRO A 10 51.62 51.85 -8.21
N THR A 11 51.66 50.58 -7.74
CA THR A 11 52.75 49.89 -6.97
C THR A 11 52.74 49.95 -5.42
N GLN A 12 52.68 48.78 -4.75
CA GLN A 12 53.79 48.19 -3.95
C GLN A 12 53.34 46.96 -3.11
N THR A 13 54.20 45.95 -3.09
CA THR A 13 54.20 44.71 -2.29
C THR A 13 54.71 44.95 -0.86
N PRO A 14 54.58 43.97 0.06
CA PRO A 14 55.82 43.30 0.48
C PRO A 14 55.74 41.79 0.79
N ARG A 15 56.83 41.13 0.36
CA ARG A 15 57.64 40.00 0.89
C ARG A 15 57.22 39.20 2.16
N THR A 16 57.07 37.89 1.93
CA THR A 16 57.82 36.71 2.47
C THR A 16 58.23 36.60 3.94
N LYS A 17 57.89 35.45 4.56
CA LYS A 17 58.81 34.58 5.31
C LYS A 17 58.43 33.10 5.11
N GLY A 18 59.43 32.28 4.78
CA GLY A 18 59.28 30.83 4.55
C GLY A 18 59.66 29.99 5.76
N SER A 19 59.41 28.68 5.63
CA SER A 19 60.15 27.64 6.35
C SER A 19 60.07 26.33 5.55
N HIS A 20 61.23 25.84 5.15
CA HIS A 20 61.46 24.54 4.55
C HIS A 20 61.58 23.46 5.64
N LYS A 21 61.04 22.26 5.39
CA LYS A 21 61.77 21.03 5.72
C LYS A 21 61.46 19.88 4.76
N ARG A 22 62.52 19.16 4.44
CA ARG A 22 62.76 18.20 3.36
C ARG A 22 62.31 16.77 3.71
N THR A 23 61.81 16.08 2.68
CA THR A 23 62.09 14.71 2.20
C THR A 23 62.02 13.49 3.13
N SER A 24 61.23 12.49 2.72
CA SER A 24 61.74 11.14 2.40
C SER A 24 60.73 10.36 1.56
N SER A 25 61.18 9.92 0.39
CA SER A 25 60.56 8.96 -0.51
C SER A 25 60.66 7.54 0.03
N THR A 26 59.62 6.73 -0.11
CA THR A 26 59.78 5.26 -0.23
C THR A 26 58.69 4.70 -1.14
N SER A 27 59.12 4.27 -2.32
CA SER A 27 58.36 3.45 -3.25
C SER A 27 58.34 2.00 -2.76
N THR A 28 57.18 1.35 -2.81
CA THR A 28 57.09 -0.10 -2.99
C THR A 28 55.88 -0.40 -3.86
N SER A 29 56.18 -0.75 -5.11
CA SER A 29 55.31 -1.41 -6.07
C SER A 29 55.14 -2.89 -5.71
N ILE A 30 53.90 -3.35 -5.57
CA ILE A 30 53.57 -4.78 -5.74
C ILE A 30 52.29 -4.85 -6.60
N THR A 31 52.50 -5.34 -7.82
CA THR A 31 51.49 -5.89 -8.72
C THR A 31 51.06 -7.27 -8.24
N THR A 32 49.75 -7.57 -8.23
CA THR A 32 49.15 -8.70 -8.97
C THR A 32 47.62 -8.68 -8.87
N ASN A 33 47.00 -8.51 -10.04
CA ASN A 33 45.78 -9.13 -10.58
C ASN A 33 44.88 -9.96 -9.65
N ALA A 34 43.58 -9.64 -9.65
CA ALA A 34 42.53 -10.55 -10.11
C ALA A 34 41.22 -9.80 -10.36
N THR A 35 40.79 -9.88 -11.62
CA THR A 35 39.64 -9.22 -12.24
C THR A 35 38.37 -10.03 -12.00
N SER A 36 37.25 -9.38 -11.65
CA SER A 36 35.91 -9.98 -11.73
C SER A 36 34.84 -8.88 -11.73
N THR A 37 34.74 -8.13 -12.82
CA THR A 37 33.63 -7.21 -13.08
C THR A 37 32.53 -7.91 -13.84
N HIS A 38 31.44 -8.29 -13.17
CA HIS A 38 30.18 -8.65 -13.82
C HIS A 38 29.42 -7.37 -14.20
N HIS A 39 29.73 -6.79 -15.36
CA HIS A 39 28.87 -5.82 -16.02
C HIS A 39 27.96 -6.56 -16.99
N ARG A 40 26.67 -6.66 -16.66
CA ARG A 40 25.62 -7.11 -17.57
C ARG A 40 25.01 -5.86 -18.23
N LYS A 41 25.45 -5.53 -19.44
CA LYS A 41 24.75 -4.59 -20.35
C LYS A 41 23.81 -5.39 -21.26
N PRO A 42 22.55 -4.98 -21.45
CA PRO A 42 21.80 -5.35 -22.63
C PRO A 42 22.03 -4.31 -23.73
N SER A 43 22.51 -4.79 -24.86
CA SER A 43 22.57 -4.10 -26.15
C SER A 43 21.16 -3.95 -26.73
N TYR A 44 20.69 -2.71 -26.93
CA TYR A 44 19.48 -2.43 -27.69
C TYR A 44 19.84 -1.72 -28.99
N THR A 45 19.42 -2.32 -30.10
CA THR A 45 19.67 -1.88 -31.47
C THR A 45 18.67 -0.78 -31.83
N GLN A 46 19.18 0.44 -32.01
CA GLN A 46 18.41 1.63 -32.38
C GLN A 46 18.03 1.55 -33.87
N LYS A 47 16.73 1.47 -34.18
CA LYS A 47 16.21 1.72 -35.52
C LYS A 47 15.57 3.11 -35.54
N ASN A 48 16.22 4.01 -36.27
CA ASN A 48 15.72 5.34 -36.61
C ASN A 48 14.54 5.22 -37.58
N SER A 49 13.45 5.90 -37.27
CA SER A 49 12.48 6.36 -38.27
C SER A 49 11.82 7.64 -37.75
N SER A 50 12.35 8.75 -38.24
CA SER A 50 11.82 10.10 -38.16
C SER A 50 10.63 10.27 -39.10
N SER A 51 9.52 10.80 -38.60
CA SER A 51 8.47 11.37 -39.45
C SER A 51 7.77 12.51 -38.73
N TYR A 52 7.93 13.69 -39.32
CA TYR A 52 7.31 14.97 -39.01
C TYR A 52 5.79 14.91 -39.15
N LEU A 53 5.05 15.62 -38.29
CA LEU A 53 3.68 16.06 -38.59
C LEU A 53 3.38 17.40 -37.92
N ASN A 54 3.24 18.40 -38.80
CA ASN A 54 2.71 19.75 -38.54
C ASN A 54 1.19 19.69 -38.37
N ILE A 55 0.62 20.38 -37.36
CA ILE A 55 -0.78 20.83 -37.34
C ILE A 55 -0.86 22.21 -36.61
N PRO A 56 -1.69 23.17 -37.08
CA PRO A 56 -1.55 24.62 -36.83
C PRO A 56 -2.38 25.14 -35.63
N PRO A 57 -2.17 26.42 -35.21
CA PRO A 57 -2.91 27.03 -34.12
C PRO A 57 -4.17 27.73 -34.62
N ASN A 58 -5.26 27.66 -33.84
CA ASN A 58 -6.29 28.70 -33.71
C ASN A 58 -7.44 28.14 -32.86
N PHE A 59 -7.74 28.75 -31.71
CA PHE A 59 -9.14 29.03 -31.35
C PHE A 59 -9.23 30.18 -30.34
N LYS A 60 -10.31 30.94 -30.49
CA LYS A 60 -10.52 32.32 -30.05
C LYS A 60 -10.99 32.43 -28.60
N THR A 61 -10.54 33.52 -27.99
CA THR A 61 -11.03 34.20 -26.79
C THR A 61 -12.52 34.56 -26.87
N LEU A 62 -13.22 34.40 -25.74
CA LEU A 62 -14.52 35.06 -25.51
C LEU A 62 -14.74 35.35 -24.01
N GLY A 63 -15.07 36.61 -23.73
CA GLY A 63 -16.09 36.98 -22.74
C GLY A 63 -15.68 37.15 -21.29
N SER A 64 -15.16 38.33 -20.95
CA SER A 64 -15.11 38.86 -19.58
C SER A 64 -16.51 39.22 -19.06
N ILE A 65 -16.85 38.80 -17.84
CA ILE A 65 -17.91 39.43 -17.03
C ILE A 65 -17.33 39.81 -15.68
N GLN A 66 -17.64 41.04 -15.29
CA GLN A 66 -17.07 41.83 -14.22
C GLN A 66 -18.06 41.83 -13.04
N GLN A 67 -17.65 41.39 -11.85
CA GLN A 67 -18.38 41.68 -10.61
C GLN A 67 -17.44 42.04 -9.46
N SER A 68 -17.93 42.99 -8.66
CA SER A 68 -17.29 43.78 -7.61
C SER A 68 -17.42 43.11 -6.21
N PRO A 69 -16.77 43.64 -5.16
CA PRO A 69 -16.16 42.80 -4.14
C PRO A 69 -16.82 42.82 -2.75
N ASN A 70 -16.32 41.88 -1.93
CA ASN A 70 -16.16 41.89 -0.46
C ASN A 70 -17.32 41.44 0.44
N GLU A 71 -17.08 40.34 1.16
CA GLU A 71 -17.09 40.34 2.64
C GLU A 71 -16.17 39.22 3.17
N VAL A 72 -15.18 39.59 4.00
CA VAL A 72 -14.14 38.70 4.57
C VAL A 72 -14.61 38.25 5.95
N ILE A 73 -14.75 36.93 6.16
CA ILE A 73 -14.98 36.33 7.49
C ILE A 73 -13.78 35.43 7.80
N ASP A 74 -13.04 35.82 8.84
CA ASP A 74 -11.87 35.13 9.38
C ASP A 74 -12.32 33.94 10.25
N PHE A 75 -11.92 32.71 9.90
CA PHE A 75 -12.17 31.52 10.72
C PHE A 75 -10.90 30.68 10.87
N GLN A 76 -10.28 30.77 12.04
CA GLN A 76 -9.34 29.77 12.55
C GLN A 76 -10.11 28.57 13.12
N PRO A 77 -9.75 27.31 12.81
CA PRO A 77 -10.29 26.17 13.52
C PRO A 77 -9.51 25.96 14.83
N HIS A 78 -10.04 26.50 15.93
CA HIS A 78 -9.68 26.04 17.26
C HIS A 78 -10.29 24.64 17.49
N LEU A 79 -9.44 23.66 17.76
CA LEU A 79 -9.81 22.41 18.42
C LEU A 79 -10.33 22.73 19.83
N GLN A 80 -11.63 22.99 19.96
CA GLN A 80 -12.31 23.06 21.24
C GLN A 80 -12.69 21.65 21.69
N VAL A 81 -12.06 21.22 22.78
CA VAL A 81 -12.46 20.09 23.61
C VAL A 81 -13.57 20.61 24.53
N ASP A 82 -14.82 20.35 24.18
CA ASP A 82 -15.94 20.57 25.10
C ASP A 82 -16.13 19.35 25.98
N SER A 83 -15.62 19.49 27.21
CA SER A 83 -16.11 18.81 28.39
C SER A 83 -17.37 19.51 28.88
N ASP A 84 -18.51 18.83 28.87
CA ASP A 84 -19.62 19.24 29.72
C ASP A 84 -20.31 18.02 30.36
N ASP A 85 -20.14 17.97 31.68
CA ASP A 85 -20.83 17.15 32.65
C ASP A 85 -22.27 17.66 32.80
N SER A 86 -23.26 16.76 32.71
CA SER A 86 -24.54 16.93 33.39
C SER A 86 -25.22 15.57 33.65
N PRO A 87 -25.86 15.39 34.82
CA PRO A 87 -26.27 14.08 35.32
C PRO A 87 -27.66 13.68 34.81
N PRO A 88 -27.94 12.38 34.59
CA PRO A 88 -29.30 11.96 34.29
C PRO A 88 -30.13 11.85 35.58
N GLN A 89 -31.25 12.58 35.58
CA GLN A 89 -32.31 12.48 36.56
C GLN A 89 -33.01 11.11 36.51
N SER A 90 -33.50 10.75 37.70
CA SER A 90 -34.23 9.55 38.08
C SER A 90 -35.49 9.25 37.26
N SER A 91 -35.65 7.99 36.85
CA SER A 91 -36.95 7.34 36.76
C SER A 91 -36.86 5.87 37.21
N THR A 92 -37.96 5.39 37.78
CA THR A 92 -38.14 4.26 38.70
C THR A 92 -38.16 2.87 38.05
N PRO A 93 -38.05 1.77 38.85
CA PRO A 93 -37.57 0.48 38.37
C PRO A 93 -38.68 -0.43 37.81
N SER A 94 -38.43 -1.02 36.65
CA SER A 94 -39.24 -2.10 36.08
C SER A 94 -38.64 -3.46 36.43
N LYS A 95 -39.48 -4.30 37.05
CA LYS A 95 -39.18 -5.65 37.53
C LYS A 95 -38.74 -6.57 36.38
N ARG A 96 -37.44 -6.89 36.26
CA ARG A 96 -36.97 -8.13 35.61
C ARG A 96 -35.49 -8.45 35.87
N ASP A 97 -35.09 -8.47 37.13
CA ASP A 97 -33.84 -9.12 37.58
C ASP A 97 -34.13 -10.45 38.28
N ARG A 98 -34.14 -11.54 37.50
CA ARG A 98 -33.90 -12.91 37.96
C ARG A 98 -33.23 -13.67 36.83
N TYR A 99 -32.11 -14.34 37.14
CA TYR A 99 -31.21 -15.15 36.29
C TYR A 99 -29.85 -14.52 35.92
N LYS A 100 -29.06 -14.19 36.95
CA LYS A 100 -27.58 -14.26 36.89
C LYS A 100 -27.03 -14.82 38.20
N SER A 101 -26.93 -16.15 38.29
CA SER A 101 -26.15 -16.85 39.33
C SER A 101 -26.07 -18.35 38.95
N PHE A 102 -25.21 -18.74 38.01
CA PHE A 102 -24.86 -20.16 37.89
C PHE A 102 -23.50 -20.52 37.26
N PHE A 103 -22.61 -19.57 36.90
CA PHE A 103 -21.26 -19.93 36.44
C PHE A 103 -20.18 -19.04 37.03
N SER A 104 -19.87 -19.28 38.32
CA SER A 104 -18.63 -18.87 38.97
C SER A 104 -17.97 -20.08 39.65
N SER A 105 -17.48 -21.02 38.84
CA SER A 105 -16.48 -22.00 39.28
C SER A 105 -15.80 -22.64 38.09
N TYR A 106 -14.73 -22.01 37.60
CA TYR A 106 -13.59 -22.76 37.10
C TYR A 106 -12.31 -22.08 37.60
N LYS A 107 -11.76 -22.71 38.65
CA LYS A 107 -10.47 -22.39 39.24
C LYS A 107 -9.36 -22.79 38.27
N ARG A 108 -8.33 -21.94 38.24
CA ARG A 108 -7.00 -22.15 37.67
C ARG A 108 -6.37 -23.45 38.22
N PRO A 109 -5.53 -24.15 37.43
CA PRO A 109 -4.46 -24.96 37.97
C PRO A 109 -3.10 -24.29 37.70
N SER A 110 -2.44 -23.89 38.77
CA SER A 110 -1.01 -23.64 38.82
C SER A 110 -0.27 -24.96 39.11
N LEU A 111 0.73 -25.25 38.28
CA LEU A 111 2.10 -25.59 38.67
C LEU A 111 2.32 -26.75 39.65
N LEU A 112 2.84 -27.88 39.14
CA LEU A 112 3.79 -28.73 39.89
C LEU A 112 4.83 -29.30 38.91
N MET A 113 6.03 -28.74 38.98
CA MET A 113 7.26 -29.44 38.58
C MET A 113 7.65 -30.41 39.70
N ALA A 114 7.93 -31.66 39.34
CA ALA A 114 8.66 -32.58 40.18
C ALA A 114 9.60 -33.42 39.31
N GLU A 115 10.87 -33.08 39.49
CA GLU A 115 12.11 -33.74 39.15
C GLU A 115 12.15 -35.22 39.62
N ARG A 116 12.65 -36.13 38.77
CA ARG A 116 13.42 -37.30 39.25
C ARG A 116 14.31 -37.92 38.18
N ASN A 117 15.61 -37.74 38.38
CA ASN A 117 16.67 -38.57 37.82
C ASN A 117 16.63 -39.98 38.42
N GLY A 118 17.05 -40.99 37.64
CA GLY A 118 17.26 -42.35 38.14
C GLY A 118 17.65 -43.36 37.07
N TYR A 119 18.94 -43.43 36.76
CA TYR A 119 19.61 -44.55 36.08
C TYR A 119 19.49 -45.85 36.91
N VAL A 120 19.38 -47.03 36.26
CA VAL A 120 20.14 -48.28 36.53
C VAL A 120 19.67 -49.42 35.60
N LYS A 121 20.67 -50.13 35.05
CA LYS A 121 20.62 -51.37 34.23
C LYS A 121 19.93 -52.54 34.95
N THR A 122 19.31 -53.47 34.20
CA THR A 122 19.85 -54.81 33.87
C THR A 122 18.84 -55.72 33.16
N HIS A 123 19.29 -56.29 32.03
CA HIS A 123 19.17 -57.68 31.54
C HIS A 123 17.89 -58.54 31.67
N HIS A 124 17.59 -59.15 30.50
CA HIS A 124 17.15 -60.52 30.23
C HIS A 124 15.68 -60.84 29.90
N GLN A 125 15.58 -61.54 28.75
CA GLN A 125 14.66 -62.62 28.37
C GLN A 125 13.33 -62.26 27.70
N LEU A 126 13.33 -62.49 26.37
CA LEU A 126 12.17 -62.86 25.58
C LEU A 126 11.49 -64.11 26.19
N PRO A 127 10.16 -64.15 26.13
CA PRO A 127 9.52 -65.35 25.64
C PRO A 127 8.47 -65.04 24.57
N THR A 128 8.64 -65.72 23.45
CA THR A 128 7.63 -66.04 22.45
C THR A 128 6.48 -66.80 23.10
N SER A 129 5.24 -66.33 22.92
CA SER A 129 4.04 -67.14 23.14
C SER A 129 2.82 -66.48 22.48
N ASN A 130 2.45 -67.01 21.33
CA ASN A 130 1.16 -66.79 20.67
C ASN A 130 0.04 -67.33 21.57
N THR A 131 -0.77 -66.46 22.13
CA THR A 131 -2.10 -66.81 22.64
C THR A 131 -3.12 -65.87 22.03
N MET A 132 -3.84 -66.36 21.00
CA MET A 132 -5.08 -65.75 20.55
C MET A 132 -6.07 -65.78 21.72
N LEU A 133 -6.30 -64.63 22.34
CA LEU A 133 -7.41 -64.44 23.26
C LEU A 133 -8.72 -64.51 22.44
N PRO A 134 -9.67 -65.38 22.78
CA PRO A 134 -10.98 -65.36 22.15
C PRO A 134 -11.64 -64.01 22.47
N LEU A 135 -12.10 -63.31 21.43
CA LEU A 135 -12.83 -62.06 21.53
C LEU A 135 -14.17 -62.32 22.25
N ARG A 136 -14.12 -62.36 23.60
CA ARG A 136 -15.30 -62.40 24.44
C ARG A 136 -15.96 -61.04 24.33
N TRP A 137 -16.99 -60.97 23.49
CA TRP A 137 -17.87 -59.82 23.39
C TRP A 137 -18.32 -59.42 24.81
N PRO A 138 -18.08 -58.18 25.24
CA PRO A 138 -18.38 -57.77 26.61
C PRO A 138 -19.88 -57.93 26.86
N SER A 139 -20.22 -58.54 27.98
CA SER A 139 -21.58 -58.76 28.49
C SER A 139 -22.40 -57.46 28.63
N PHE A 140 -21.76 -56.30 28.45
CA PHE A 140 -22.39 -54.97 28.38
C PHE A 140 -23.42 -54.82 27.25
N LEU A 141 -23.34 -55.62 26.18
CA LEU A 141 -24.34 -55.63 25.09
C LEU A 141 -25.70 -56.27 25.47
N ARG A 142 -25.87 -56.72 26.72
CA ARG A 142 -27.17 -57.19 27.24
C ARG A 142 -28.05 -56.05 27.78
N TYR A 143 -27.51 -54.85 27.98
CA TYR A 143 -28.31 -53.72 28.45
C TYR A 143 -29.15 -53.14 27.29
N ARG A 144 -30.47 -53.30 27.39
CA ARG A 144 -31.44 -52.80 26.38
C ARG A 144 -31.28 -51.30 26.10
N TRP A 145 -30.92 -50.52 27.12
CA TRP A 145 -30.65 -49.08 27.00
C TRP A 145 -29.41 -48.76 26.17
N LEU A 146 -28.34 -49.56 26.26
CA LEU A 146 -27.14 -49.34 25.47
C LEU A 146 -27.41 -49.60 23.97
N ARG A 147 -28.21 -50.62 23.66
CA ARG A 147 -28.66 -50.89 22.27
C ARG A 147 -29.51 -49.75 21.72
N PHE A 148 -30.37 -49.17 22.56
CA PHE A 148 -31.19 -48.02 22.19
C PHE A 148 -30.33 -46.78 21.91
N LEU A 149 -29.34 -46.48 22.76
CA LEU A 149 -28.41 -45.37 22.53
C LEU A 149 -27.55 -45.56 21.28
N LEU A 150 -27.04 -46.78 21.04
CA LEU A 150 -26.31 -47.11 19.81
C LEU A 150 -27.19 -46.97 18.56
N PHE A 151 -28.47 -47.32 18.65
CA PHE A 151 -29.43 -47.15 17.57
C PHE A 151 -29.71 -45.67 17.27
N ILE A 152 -29.91 -44.85 18.31
CA ILE A 152 -30.05 -43.40 18.15
C ILE A 152 -28.79 -42.81 17.52
N TYR A 153 -27.61 -43.21 17.98
CA TYR A 153 -26.34 -42.74 17.41
C TYR A 153 -26.17 -43.13 15.94
N ALA A 154 -26.58 -44.35 15.55
CA ALA A 154 -26.55 -44.79 14.17
C ALA A 154 -27.51 -43.98 13.29
N ILE A 155 -28.76 -43.74 13.75
CA ILE A 155 -29.72 -42.88 13.04
C ILE A 155 -29.17 -41.47 12.89
N PHE A 156 -28.66 -40.88 13.97
CA PHE A 156 -28.09 -39.53 13.94
C PHE A 156 -26.92 -39.43 12.96
N SER A 157 -26.03 -40.43 12.94
CA SER A 157 -24.91 -40.49 12.00
C SER A 157 -25.39 -40.58 10.55
N VAL A 158 -26.42 -41.39 10.25
CA VAL A 158 -27.01 -41.47 8.92
C VAL A 158 -27.65 -40.14 8.51
N CYS A 159 -28.39 -39.49 9.41
CA CYS A 159 -29.00 -38.17 9.15
C CYS A 159 -27.95 -37.09 8.88
N VAL A 160 -26.88 -37.01 9.68
CA VAL A 160 -25.79 -36.04 9.46
C VAL A 160 -25.08 -36.31 8.13
N THR A 161 -24.83 -37.58 7.82
CA THR A 161 -24.21 -37.96 6.54
C THR A 161 -25.12 -37.60 5.36
N PHE A 162 -26.43 -37.80 5.50
CA PHE A 162 -27.42 -37.44 4.48
C PHE A 162 -27.53 -35.92 4.28
N VAL A 163 -27.49 -35.12 5.35
CA VAL A 163 -27.48 -33.64 5.26
C VAL A 163 -26.23 -33.15 4.53
N HIS A 164 -25.05 -33.67 4.86
CA HIS A 164 -23.82 -33.30 4.17
C HIS A 164 -23.83 -33.74 2.70
N LEU A 165 -24.34 -34.94 2.41
CA LEU A 165 -24.48 -35.42 1.04
C LEU A 165 -25.46 -34.55 0.26
N PHE A 166 -26.60 -34.18 0.86
CA PHE A 166 -27.60 -33.31 0.26
C PHE A 166 -27.02 -31.92 -0.03
N GLN A 167 -26.37 -31.29 0.94
CA GLN A 167 -25.67 -30.01 0.75
C GLN A 167 -24.65 -30.12 -0.39
N TRP A 168 -23.82 -31.17 -0.41
CA TRP A 168 -22.84 -31.38 -1.48
C TRP A 168 -23.49 -31.58 -2.86
N THR A 169 -24.58 -32.33 -2.96
CA THR A 169 -25.27 -32.58 -4.24
C THR A 169 -26.02 -31.35 -4.77
N PHE A 170 -26.55 -30.50 -3.90
CA PHE A 170 -27.37 -29.35 -4.30
C PHE A 170 -26.61 -28.02 -4.35
N ASP A 171 -25.43 -27.90 -3.71
CA ASP A 171 -24.52 -26.77 -3.91
C ASP A 171 -23.89 -26.77 -5.31
N GLN A 172 -23.84 -27.92 -6.00
CA GLN A 172 -23.32 -28.02 -7.37
C GLN A 172 -24.15 -27.25 -8.42
N ASN A 173 -25.40 -26.86 -8.11
CA ASN A 173 -26.22 -26.09 -9.04
C ASN A 173 -25.97 -24.57 -9.00
N TRP A 174 -25.20 -24.05 -8.03
CA TRP A 174 -24.90 -22.62 -7.97
C TRP A 174 -23.67 -22.21 -8.80
N THR A 175 -22.91 -23.16 -9.33
CA THR A 175 -21.74 -22.87 -10.18
C THR A 175 -22.08 -22.42 -11.61
N GLU A 176 -23.33 -22.47 -12.05
CA GLU A 176 -23.71 -22.00 -13.40
C GLU A 176 -23.81 -20.46 -13.52
N LEU A 177 -23.89 -19.70 -12.42
CA LEU A 177 -23.74 -18.23 -12.46
C LEU A 177 -22.28 -17.75 -12.32
N SER A 178 -21.35 -18.64 -11.99
CA SER A 178 -19.89 -18.40 -12.05
C SER A 178 -19.25 -18.82 -13.39
N GLY A 179 -20.06 -19.17 -14.40
CA GLY A 179 -19.63 -19.64 -15.72
C GLY A 179 -18.95 -18.60 -16.64
N TYR A 180 -18.62 -17.41 -16.12
CA TYR A 180 -17.84 -16.39 -16.83
C TYR A 180 -16.50 -16.13 -16.10
N SER A 181 -15.76 -17.21 -15.84
CA SER A 181 -14.38 -17.17 -15.29
C SER A 181 -13.35 -17.74 -16.29
N SER A 182 -13.76 -18.06 -17.52
CA SER A 182 -12.87 -18.54 -18.58
C SER A 182 -12.29 -17.39 -19.39
N ASP A 183 -11.43 -16.57 -18.80
CA ASP A 183 -10.42 -15.83 -19.58
C ASP A 183 -9.19 -15.37 -18.77
N PHE A 184 -8.81 -16.13 -17.73
CA PHE A 184 -7.52 -15.93 -17.06
C PHE A 184 -6.32 -16.48 -17.87
N SER A 185 -6.57 -16.96 -19.09
CA SER A 185 -5.59 -17.63 -19.97
C SER A 185 -4.75 -16.69 -20.84
N ASP A 186 -5.03 -15.39 -20.90
CA ASP A 186 -4.32 -14.47 -21.82
C ASP A 186 -3.24 -13.59 -21.15
N PHE A 187 -2.67 -14.06 -20.04
CA PHE A 187 -1.32 -13.62 -19.65
C PHE A 187 -0.31 -14.33 -20.54
N GLY A 188 -0.11 -13.80 -21.76
CA GLY A 188 1.04 -14.04 -22.63
C GLY A 188 1.67 -15.44 -22.52
N GLN A 189 0.93 -16.48 -22.87
CA GLN A 189 1.46 -17.84 -22.85
C GLN A 189 2.47 -18.06 -23.97
N ASP A 190 3.74 -17.97 -23.60
CA ASP A 190 4.80 -18.77 -24.20
C ASP A 190 4.45 -20.25 -23.95
N ARG A 191 3.92 -20.92 -24.99
CA ARG A 191 3.16 -22.19 -24.94
C ARG A 191 3.92 -23.45 -24.51
N SER A 192 5.08 -23.36 -23.87
CA SER A 192 5.90 -24.56 -23.59
C SER A 192 6.10 -24.94 -22.12
N ASN A 193 5.72 -24.11 -21.14
CA ASN A 193 5.85 -24.46 -19.72
C ASN A 193 4.65 -24.00 -18.91
N VAL A 194 3.63 -24.86 -18.79
CA VAL A 194 2.51 -24.64 -17.87
C VAL A 194 3.05 -24.72 -16.44
N SER A 195 3.35 -23.57 -15.83
CA SER A 195 3.77 -23.48 -14.43
C SER A 195 2.70 -24.11 -13.53
N HIS A 196 3.08 -24.97 -12.59
CA HIS A 196 2.14 -25.53 -11.60
C HIS A 196 1.37 -24.45 -10.82
N ILE A 197 1.88 -23.21 -10.79
CA ILE A 197 1.19 -22.08 -10.17
C ILE A 197 -0.06 -21.67 -10.95
N THR A 198 -0.14 -21.89 -12.27
CA THR A 198 -1.33 -21.54 -13.06
C THR A 198 -2.49 -22.50 -12.79
N GLN A 199 -2.19 -23.73 -12.37
CA GLN A 199 -3.16 -24.78 -12.03
C GLN A 199 -3.73 -24.67 -10.60
N MET A 200 -3.17 -23.81 -9.74
CA MET A 200 -3.68 -23.61 -8.37
C MET A 200 -5.00 -22.81 -8.40
N SER A 201 -5.85 -23.00 -7.38
CA SER A 201 -7.00 -22.10 -7.20
C SER A 201 -6.52 -20.66 -6.93
N PRO A 202 -7.28 -19.62 -7.31
CA PRO A 202 -6.96 -18.23 -6.99
C PRO A 202 -6.63 -18.04 -5.50
N THR A 203 -7.40 -18.64 -4.60
CA THR A 203 -7.15 -18.65 -3.15
C THR A 203 -5.75 -19.12 -2.78
N ILE A 204 -5.26 -20.22 -3.37
CA ILE A 204 -3.93 -20.76 -3.07
C ILE A 204 -2.84 -19.86 -3.67
N LYS A 205 -3.08 -19.27 -4.84
CA LYS A 205 -2.14 -18.31 -5.44
C LYS A 205 -2.02 -17.06 -4.57
N PHE A 206 -3.14 -16.46 -4.22
CA PHE A 206 -3.18 -15.23 -3.47
C PHE A 206 -2.77 -15.44 -2.01
N SER A 207 -3.10 -16.55 -1.35
CA SER A 207 -2.65 -16.81 0.03
C SER A 207 -1.14 -16.98 0.14
N LYS A 208 -0.44 -17.31 -0.96
CA LYS A 208 1.02 -17.29 -0.99
C LYS A 208 1.59 -15.90 -1.23
N MET A 209 0.91 -15.07 -2.00
CA MET A 209 1.31 -13.68 -2.28
C MET A 209 0.98 -12.74 -1.11
N PHE A 210 -0.07 -13.07 -0.37
CA PHE A 210 -0.75 -12.28 0.65
C PHE A 210 -0.99 -13.17 1.88
N SER A 211 0.11 -13.59 2.52
CA SER A 211 0.11 -14.61 3.58
C SER A 211 -0.60 -14.19 4.85
N ASP A 212 -0.78 -12.89 5.03
CA ASP A 212 -1.37 -12.31 6.24
C ASP A 212 -2.90 -12.20 6.12
N GLN A 213 -3.46 -12.59 4.96
CA GLN A 213 -4.89 -12.51 4.69
C GLN A 213 -5.67 -13.71 5.20
N MET A 214 -6.92 -13.42 5.60
CA MET A 214 -7.89 -14.48 5.81
C MET A 214 -8.20 -15.13 4.45
N PRO A 215 -8.09 -16.47 4.31
CA PRO A 215 -8.33 -17.16 3.04
C PRO A 215 -9.68 -16.82 2.40
N GLN A 216 -10.70 -16.59 3.22
CA GLN A 216 -12.06 -16.21 2.79
C GLN A 216 -12.10 -14.91 1.99
N ASN A 217 -11.18 -13.98 2.24
CA ASN A 217 -11.11 -12.71 1.51
C ASN A 217 -10.51 -12.86 0.11
N LEU A 218 -9.91 -14.02 -0.19
CA LEU A 218 -9.18 -14.29 -1.42
C LEU A 218 -9.94 -15.21 -2.38
N ASP A 219 -11.07 -15.77 -1.95
CA ASP A 219 -11.87 -16.71 -2.74
C ASP A 219 -12.64 -16.02 -3.88
N ASN A 220 -13.03 -14.76 -3.68
CA ASN A 220 -13.96 -14.04 -4.55
C ASN A 220 -13.32 -12.79 -5.17
N ILE A 221 -12.13 -12.95 -5.74
CA ILE A 221 -11.44 -11.90 -6.51
C ILE A 221 -11.72 -12.14 -7.99
N THR A 222 -12.40 -11.18 -8.62
CA THR A 222 -12.67 -11.15 -10.07
C THR A 222 -11.83 -10.04 -10.72
N PRO A 223 -10.60 -10.37 -11.16
CA PRO A 223 -9.74 -9.41 -11.83
C PRO A 223 -10.30 -9.05 -13.21
N PHE A 224 -10.16 -7.80 -13.64
CA PHE A 224 -10.67 -7.30 -14.90
C PHE A 224 -12.17 -7.57 -15.07
N PHE A 225 -12.93 -7.44 -13.97
CA PHE A 225 -14.39 -7.48 -13.99
C PHE A 225 -14.95 -6.56 -15.07
N LEU A 226 -14.34 -5.38 -15.23
CA LEU A 226 -14.47 -4.53 -16.41
C LEU A 226 -13.08 -4.17 -16.88
N ARG A 227 -12.74 -4.46 -18.14
CA ARG A 227 -11.42 -4.19 -18.70
C ARG A 227 -11.45 -2.95 -19.57
N ALA A 228 -10.45 -2.10 -19.44
CA ALA A 228 -10.25 -0.97 -20.33
C ALA A 228 -9.93 -1.43 -21.75
N LYS A 229 -10.54 -0.75 -22.72
CA LYS A 229 -10.36 -1.02 -24.15
C LYS A 229 -8.93 -0.73 -24.63
N ARG A 230 -8.30 0.32 -24.09
CA ARG A 230 -6.91 0.65 -24.44
C ARG A 230 -5.96 -0.19 -23.60
N SER A 231 -4.89 -0.67 -24.22
CA SER A 231 -3.76 -1.22 -23.49
C SER A 231 -2.73 -0.12 -23.25
N PRO A 232 -2.31 0.12 -22.00
CA PRO A 232 -1.23 1.06 -21.73
C PRO A 232 0.10 0.51 -22.24
N ALA A 233 1.04 1.40 -22.53
CA ALA A 233 2.43 1.01 -22.73
C ALA A 233 3.04 0.59 -21.38
N GLU A 234 4.04 -0.28 -21.42
CA GLU A 234 4.69 -0.80 -20.21
C GLU A 234 5.22 0.32 -19.30
N LEU A 235 5.74 1.39 -19.89
CA LEU A 235 6.34 2.51 -19.16
C LEU A 235 5.36 3.69 -18.97
N ASP A 236 4.07 3.49 -19.20
CA ASP A 236 3.05 4.47 -18.82
C ASP A 236 2.87 4.45 -17.29
N VAL A 237 2.21 5.47 -16.76
CA VAL A 237 1.86 5.54 -15.35
C VAL A 237 0.39 5.20 -15.17
N SER A 238 0.11 4.19 -14.34
CA SER A 238 -1.25 3.82 -13.96
C SER A 238 -1.62 4.42 -12.62
N LEU A 239 -2.78 5.07 -12.55
CA LEU A 239 -3.41 5.45 -11.29
C LEU A 239 -3.98 4.19 -10.64
N LEU A 240 -3.68 4.00 -9.36
CA LEU A 240 -4.21 2.92 -8.53
C LEU A 240 -5.19 3.54 -7.54
N THR A 241 -6.43 3.11 -7.58
CA THR A 241 -7.46 3.65 -6.69
C THR A 241 -8.33 2.53 -6.12
N VAL A 242 -8.85 2.77 -4.92
CA VAL A 242 -9.81 1.89 -4.25
C VAL A 242 -11.13 2.63 -4.22
N VAL A 243 -12.17 1.98 -4.73
CA VAL A 243 -13.46 2.59 -4.99
C VAL A 243 -14.50 1.90 -4.13
N THR A 244 -15.34 2.71 -3.50
CA THR A 244 -16.49 2.27 -2.71
C THR A 244 -17.78 2.60 -3.46
N GLU A 245 -18.93 2.20 -2.92
CA GLU A 245 -20.23 2.56 -3.50
C GLU A 245 -20.43 4.07 -3.58
N ASP A 246 -19.97 4.81 -2.56
CA ASP A 246 -20.13 6.26 -2.46
C ASP A 246 -19.20 7.04 -3.40
N SER A 247 -18.07 6.45 -3.80
CA SER A 247 -17.01 7.12 -4.58
C SER A 247 -16.94 6.63 -6.03
N VAL A 248 -17.97 5.94 -6.53
CA VAL A 248 -17.97 5.41 -7.90
C VAL A 248 -18.15 6.50 -8.96
N ASP A 249 -18.86 7.59 -8.62
CA ASP A 249 -19.01 8.72 -9.55
C ASP A 249 -17.70 9.50 -9.68
N ASP A 250 -16.97 9.68 -8.57
CA ASP A 250 -15.63 10.29 -8.57
C ASP A 250 -14.65 9.55 -9.50
N LEU A 251 -14.84 8.24 -9.71
CA LEU A 251 -14.03 7.46 -10.64
C LEU A 251 -14.23 7.90 -12.11
N VAL A 252 -15.44 8.36 -12.45
CA VAL A 252 -15.76 8.91 -13.77
C VAL A 252 -14.95 10.18 -13.98
N ASP A 253 -15.03 11.11 -13.03
CA ASP A 253 -14.34 12.40 -13.08
C ASP A 253 -12.81 12.20 -13.13
N LEU A 254 -12.30 11.26 -12.32
CA LEU A 254 -10.88 10.88 -12.34
C LEU A 254 -10.45 10.36 -13.72
N ALA A 255 -11.26 9.52 -14.36
CA ALA A 255 -10.94 8.97 -15.68
C ALA A 255 -10.97 10.04 -16.79
N GLU A 256 -11.90 10.98 -16.72
CA GLU A 256 -12.01 12.10 -17.66
C GLU A 256 -10.86 13.09 -17.54
N MET A 257 -10.45 13.37 -16.30
CA MET A 257 -9.33 14.24 -15.99
C MET A 257 -7.98 13.63 -16.37
N TRP A 258 -7.74 12.37 -15.98
CA TRP A 258 -6.43 11.74 -16.15
C TRP A 258 -6.15 11.35 -17.60
N GLN A 259 -7.14 10.81 -18.32
CA GLN A 259 -7.00 10.28 -19.70
C GLN A 259 -5.85 9.27 -19.91
N GLY A 260 -5.28 8.75 -18.83
CA GLY A 260 -4.28 7.69 -18.80
C GLY A 260 -4.82 6.42 -18.16
N PRO A 261 -4.04 5.34 -18.06
CA PRO A 261 -4.53 4.08 -17.50
C PRO A 261 -4.86 4.22 -16.00
N VAL A 262 -5.97 3.60 -15.59
CA VAL A 262 -6.44 3.55 -14.20
C VAL A 262 -6.73 2.10 -13.85
N CYS A 263 -6.27 1.66 -12.69
CA CYS A 263 -6.56 0.36 -12.10
C CYS A 263 -7.34 0.59 -10.80
N ALA A 264 -8.64 0.34 -10.85
CA ALA A 264 -9.57 0.54 -9.76
C ALA A 264 -9.94 -0.81 -9.12
N VAL A 265 -9.88 -0.88 -7.79
CA VAL A 265 -10.39 -2.02 -7.02
C VAL A 265 -11.72 -1.63 -6.41
N LEU A 266 -12.76 -2.39 -6.72
CA LEU A 266 -14.08 -2.28 -6.13
C LEU A 266 -14.25 -3.39 -5.09
N HIS A 267 -14.27 -3.01 -3.81
CA HIS A 267 -14.44 -3.94 -2.70
C HIS A 267 -15.87 -3.86 -2.16
N ILE A 268 -16.60 -4.97 -2.21
CA ILE A 268 -17.97 -5.08 -1.70
C ILE A 268 -18.01 -6.13 -0.59
N GLU A 269 -18.62 -5.80 0.54
CA GLU A 269 -18.98 -6.78 1.56
C GLU A 269 -20.37 -7.35 1.25
N ALA A 270 -20.48 -8.65 0.98
CA ALA A 270 -21.75 -9.30 0.66
C ALA A 270 -21.81 -10.72 1.24
N THR A 271 -23.00 -11.13 1.67
CA THR A 271 -23.26 -12.54 2.01
C THR A 271 -23.10 -13.43 0.77
N SER A 272 -22.92 -14.74 0.97
CA SER A 272 -22.74 -15.72 -0.12
C SER A 272 -23.81 -15.68 -1.22
N ALA A 273 -25.02 -15.20 -0.90
CA ALA A 273 -25.97 -14.72 -1.91
C ALA A 273 -25.80 -13.22 -2.08
N LEU A 274 -25.46 -12.76 -3.30
CA LEU A 274 -25.39 -11.34 -3.66
C LEU A 274 -26.76 -10.69 -3.38
N PRO A 275 -26.85 -9.76 -2.42
CA PRO A 275 -28.08 -9.03 -2.18
C PRO A 275 -28.58 -8.32 -3.44
N PRO A 276 -29.90 -8.09 -3.59
CA PRO A 276 -30.46 -7.31 -4.69
C PRO A 276 -29.80 -5.93 -4.85
N ASP A 277 -29.48 -5.28 -3.73
CA ASP A 277 -28.83 -3.96 -3.71
C ASP A 277 -27.40 -4.01 -4.24
N THR A 278 -26.62 -5.02 -3.87
CA THR A 278 -25.29 -5.25 -4.46
C THR A 278 -25.38 -5.49 -5.96
N THR A 279 -26.42 -6.20 -6.40
CA THR A 279 -26.63 -6.48 -7.83
C THR A 279 -26.96 -5.20 -8.59
N SER A 280 -27.83 -4.34 -8.05
CA SER A 280 -28.17 -3.06 -8.67
C SER A 280 -26.95 -2.12 -8.74
N PHE A 281 -26.12 -2.10 -7.69
CA PHE A 281 -24.86 -1.36 -7.68
C PHE A 281 -23.88 -1.87 -8.74
N LEU A 282 -23.68 -3.18 -8.86
CA LEU A 282 -22.81 -3.76 -9.92
C LEU A 282 -23.32 -3.44 -11.33
N PHE A 283 -24.65 -3.43 -11.54
CA PHE A 283 -25.24 -2.97 -12.80
C PHE A 283 -24.95 -1.49 -13.06
N ARG A 284 -25.03 -0.64 -12.03
CA ARG A 284 -24.67 0.78 -12.13
C ARG A 284 -23.20 0.95 -12.52
N VAL A 285 -22.27 0.25 -11.88
CA VAL A 285 -20.84 0.31 -12.20
C VAL A 285 -20.59 -0.08 -13.65
N ARG A 286 -21.20 -1.18 -14.13
CA ARG A 286 -21.11 -1.59 -15.54
C ARG A 286 -21.70 -0.54 -16.47
N HIS A 287 -22.85 0.02 -16.15
CA HIS A 287 -23.48 1.06 -16.95
C HIS A 287 -22.61 2.31 -17.05
N LEU A 288 -22.02 2.79 -15.95
CA LEU A 288 -21.09 3.93 -15.95
C LEU A 288 -19.86 3.64 -16.83
N HIS A 289 -19.26 2.46 -16.68
CA HIS A 289 -18.10 2.07 -17.50
C HIS A 289 -18.43 2.00 -19.00
N GLU A 290 -19.58 1.45 -19.38
CA GLU A 290 -19.97 1.29 -20.78
C GLU A 290 -20.43 2.60 -21.43
N SER A 291 -21.14 3.44 -20.66
CA SER A 291 -21.71 4.71 -21.13
C SER A 291 -20.66 5.83 -21.19
N ASN A 292 -19.66 5.82 -20.31
CA ASN A 292 -18.60 6.83 -20.29
C ASN A 292 -17.42 6.44 -21.20
N PRO A 293 -17.10 7.23 -22.26
CA PRO A 293 -16.00 6.92 -23.16
C PRO A 293 -14.63 6.85 -22.48
N SER A 294 -14.36 7.72 -21.51
CA SER A 294 -13.08 7.80 -20.79
C SER A 294 -12.89 6.58 -19.90
N MET A 295 -13.89 6.22 -19.09
CA MET A 295 -13.83 5.00 -18.28
C MET A 295 -13.61 3.76 -19.14
N ARG A 296 -14.41 3.58 -20.20
CA ARG A 296 -14.30 2.44 -21.11
C ARG A 296 -12.92 2.35 -21.76
N ALA A 297 -12.31 3.49 -22.08
CA ALA A 297 -11.02 3.52 -22.73
C ALA A 297 -9.87 3.22 -21.75
N HIS A 298 -9.98 3.66 -20.49
CA HIS A 298 -8.83 3.82 -19.61
C HIS A 298 -8.88 3.08 -18.27
N VAL A 299 -10.06 2.69 -17.79
CA VAL A 299 -10.25 2.12 -16.44
C VAL A 299 -10.41 0.60 -16.49
N ASP A 300 -9.48 -0.10 -15.83
CA ASP A 300 -9.62 -1.51 -15.43
C ASP A 300 -10.25 -1.57 -14.03
N VAL A 301 -11.36 -2.27 -13.88
CA VAL A 301 -12.06 -2.50 -12.60
C VAL A 301 -11.87 -3.95 -12.16
N HIS A 302 -11.38 -4.13 -10.94
CA HIS A 302 -11.20 -5.43 -10.28
C HIS A 302 -12.19 -5.53 -9.13
N LEU A 303 -12.98 -6.60 -9.10
CA LEU A 303 -14.04 -6.79 -8.11
C LEU A 303 -13.57 -7.75 -7.02
N ILE A 304 -13.72 -7.34 -5.75
CA ILE A 304 -13.47 -8.16 -4.57
C ILE A 304 -14.77 -8.25 -3.78
N ILE A 305 -15.25 -9.46 -3.51
CA ILE A 305 -16.45 -9.68 -2.71
C ILE A 305 -16.10 -10.45 -1.43
N THR A 306 -16.12 -9.80 -0.28
CA THR A 306 -15.81 -10.46 1.00
C THR A 306 -17.08 -10.71 1.81
N PRO A 307 -17.12 -11.76 2.64
CA PRO A 307 -18.25 -11.97 3.55
C PRO A 307 -18.39 -10.79 4.52
N PRO A 308 -19.61 -10.42 4.94
CA PRO A 308 -19.79 -9.32 5.88
C PRO A 308 -19.12 -9.68 7.20
N ARG A 309 -18.38 -8.73 7.76
CA ARG A 309 -17.64 -8.98 9.00
C ARG A 309 -18.60 -9.06 10.17
N GLU A 310 -18.54 -10.17 10.92
CA GLU A 310 -19.43 -10.46 12.06
C GLU A 310 -19.49 -9.37 13.14
N SER A 311 -18.52 -8.44 13.14
CA SER A 311 -18.39 -7.42 14.17
C SER A 311 -18.57 -5.98 13.72
N GLY A 312 -18.96 -5.64 12.48
CA GLY A 312 -19.36 -4.28 12.04
C GLY A 312 -18.49 -3.09 12.50
N LYS A 313 -17.24 -3.34 12.91
CA LYS A 313 -16.37 -2.42 13.69
C LYS A 313 -14.94 -2.39 13.16
N LEU A 314 -14.65 -3.15 12.11
CA LEU A 314 -13.32 -3.17 11.52
C LEU A 314 -13.44 -2.77 10.05
N SER A 315 -12.89 -1.61 9.69
CA SER A 315 -12.90 -1.03 8.35
C SER A 315 -12.20 -1.93 7.33
N LEU A 316 -12.55 -1.79 6.05
CA LEU A 316 -11.96 -2.52 4.93
C LEU A 316 -10.43 -2.44 4.93
N SER A 317 -9.75 -3.53 4.53
CA SER A 317 -8.29 -3.57 4.48
C SER A 317 -7.78 -2.87 3.22
N LEU A 318 -7.73 -1.54 3.24
CA LEU A 318 -7.31 -0.73 2.09
C LEU A 318 -5.90 -1.04 1.62
N ASN A 319 -4.98 -1.44 2.51
CA ASN A 319 -3.64 -1.84 2.07
C ASN A 319 -3.68 -3.10 1.20
N GLN A 320 -4.59 -4.04 1.49
CA GLN A 320 -4.84 -5.19 0.62
C GLN A 320 -5.36 -4.73 -0.73
N ASP A 321 -6.36 -3.85 -0.75
CA ASP A 321 -6.98 -3.37 -1.98
C ASP A 321 -5.98 -2.58 -2.84
N ARG A 322 -5.11 -1.77 -2.21
CA ARG A 322 -3.97 -1.11 -2.85
C ARG A 322 -3.00 -2.11 -3.46
N ASN A 323 -2.68 -3.20 -2.75
CA ASN A 323 -1.86 -4.27 -3.28
C ASN A 323 -2.54 -4.99 -4.46
N MET A 324 -3.85 -5.21 -4.43
CA MET A 324 -4.58 -5.80 -5.56
C MET A 324 -4.56 -4.89 -6.79
N ALA A 325 -4.84 -3.60 -6.59
CA ALA A 325 -4.78 -2.61 -7.67
C ALA A 325 -3.38 -2.60 -8.29
N ARG A 326 -2.34 -2.56 -7.45
CA ARG A 326 -0.96 -2.62 -7.91
C ARG A 326 -0.63 -3.94 -8.62
N LEU A 327 -1.13 -5.08 -8.15
CA LEU A 327 -0.87 -6.39 -8.74
C LEU A 327 -1.43 -6.48 -10.16
N PHE A 328 -2.64 -5.95 -10.38
CA PHE A 328 -3.31 -6.04 -11.67
C PHE A 328 -3.06 -4.86 -12.60
N ALA A 329 -2.38 -3.81 -12.12
CA ALA A 329 -1.92 -2.72 -12.95
C ALA A 329 -1.08 -3.23 -14.12
N ARG A 330 -1.42 -2.79 -15.33
CA ARG A 330 -0.79 -3.25 -16.58
C ARG A 330 0.48 -2.49 -16.95
N SER A 331 0.76 -1.37 -16.29
CA SER A 331 2.00 -0.60 -16.48
C SER A 331 3.01 -0.84 -15.35
N GLU A 332 4.26 -0.48 -15.60
CA GLU A 332 5.36 -0.65 -14.65
C GLU A 332 5.41 0.48 -13.63
N PHE A 333 5.00 1.69 -13.99
CA PHE A 333 4.94 2.80 -13.05
C PHE A 333 3.51 3.00 -12.57
N VAL A 334 3.37 3.21 -11.26
CA VAL A 334 2.08 3.30 -10.59
C VAL A 334 2.05 4.44 -9.58
N ILE A 335 0.86 5.02 -9.35
CA ILE A 335 0.61 6.05 -8.33
C ILE A 335 -0.63 5.64 -7.54
N HIS A 336 -0.57 5.65 -6.20
CA HIS A 336 -1.78 5.53 -5.39
C HIS A 336 -2.47 6.88 -5.28
N VAL A 337 -3.75 6.91 -5.66
CA VAL A 337 -4.59 8.11 -5.61
C VAL A 337 -5.97 7.79 -5.04
N ASP A 338 -6.47 8.72 -4.24
CA ASP A 338 -7.86 8.72 -3.82
C ASP A 338 -8.73 9.18 -5.01
N PRO A 339 -9.97 8.69 -5.17
CA PRO A 339 -10.80 9.03 -6.33
C PRO A 339 -11.24 10.51 -6.34
N ASN A 340 -11.25 11.18 -5.18
CA ASN A 340 -11.69 12.57 -4.97
C ASN A 340 -10.63 13.65 -5.24
N ILE A 341 -9.72 13.38 -6.18
CA ILE A 341 -8.77 14.37 -6.66
C ILE A 341 -9.50 15.34 -7.59
N LEU A 342 -9.33 16.65 -7.33
CA LEU A 342 -9.89 17.71 -8.18
C LEU A 342 -9.00 18.06 -9.37
N HIS A 343 -7.69 17.91 -9.20
CA HIS A 343 -6.72 18.16 -10.26
C HIS A 343 -5.44 17.38 -10.07
N ILE A 344 -4.89 16.92 -11.18
CA ILE A 344 -3.54 16.39 -11.29
C ILE A 344 -2.86 17.08 -12.46
N SER A 345 -1.65 17.59 -12.25
CA SER A 345 -0.85 18.17 -13.35
C SER A 345 -0.57 17.10 -14.41
N ASP A 346 -0.16 17.52 -15.62
CA ASP A 346 0.23 16.59 -16.68
C ASP A 346 1.60 15.94 -16.39
N ILE A 347 1.59 15.02 -15.44
CA ILE A 347 2.75 14.22 -15.03
C ILE A 347 3.26 13.37 -16.20
N THR A 348 2.37 12.98 -17.12
CA THR A 348 2.75 12.17 -18.28
C THR A 348 3.67 12.95 -19.21
N PHE A 349 3.41 14.25 -19.39
CA PHE A 349 4.29 15.15 -20.10
C PHE A 349 5.64 15.32 -19.38
N ALA A 350 5.63 15.51 -18.05
CA ALA A 350 6.85 15.63 -17.26
C ALA A 350 7.75 14.38 -17.37
N LEU A 351 7.14 13.19 -17.31
CA LEU A 351 7.83 11.91 -17.49
C LEU A 351 8.32 11.71 -18.92
N ALA A 352 7.56 12.11 -19.93
CA ALA A 352 7.99 12.02 -21.32
C ALA A 352 9.20 12.94 -21.59
N ALA A 353 9.19 14.16 -21.03
CA ALA A 353 10.25 15.14 -21.23
C ALA A 353 11.59 14.72 -20.59
N LYS A 354 11.56 14.01 -19.46
CA LYS A 354 12.75 13.57 -18.70
C LYS A 354 12.82 12.05 -18.54
N ARG A 355 12.35 11.34 -19.57
CA ARG A 355 12.11 9.89 -19.57
C ARG A 355 13.28 9.07 -19.06
N GLU A 356 14.47 9.28 -19.62
CA GLU A 356 15.65 8.48 -19.26
C GLU A 356 15.99 8.61 -17.77
N HIS A 357 16.05 9.84 -17.27
CA HIS A 357 16.44 10.10 -15.89
C HIS A 357 15.38 9.62 -14.89
N TYR A 358 14.10 9.92 -15.12
CA TYR A 358 13.02 9.54 -14.20
C TYR A 358 12.79 8.03 -14.18
N HIS A 359 12.89 7.35 -15.34
CA HIS A 359 12.77 5.90 -15.37
C HIS A 359 13.94 5.21 -14.67
N GLU A 360 15.16 5.73 -14.80
CA GLU A 360 16.32 5.19 -14.08
C GLU A 360 16.13 5.27 -12.56
N LEU A 361 15.65 6.41 -12.06
CA LEU A 361 15.33 6.58 -10.63
C LEU A 361 14.27 5.56 -10.20
N LEU A 362 13.13 5.49 -10.89
CA LEU A 362 12.03 4.58 -10.54
C LEU A 362 12.45 3.10 -10.60
N LEU A 363 13.23 2.70 -11.61
CA LEU A 363 13.73 1.33 -11.77
C LEU A 363 14.89 1.01 -10.81
N SER A 364 15.47 2.01 -10.15
CA SER A 364 16.43 1.81 -9.06
C SER A 364 15.76 1.63 -7.69
N GLY A 365 14.44 1.83 -7.61
CA GLY A 365 13.67 1.76 -6.37
C GLY A 365 13.45 3.12 -5.68
N ASP A 366 13.87 4.21 -6.31
CA ASP A 366 13.49 5.56 -5.88
C ASP A 366 12.03 5.86 -6.25
N VAL A 367 11.47 6.90 -5.63
CA VAL A 367 10.08 7.34 -5.88
C VAL A 367 10.04 8.82 -6.23
N LEU A 368 9.13 9.18 -7.12
CA LEU A 368 8.89 10.58 -7.51
C LEU A 368 7.66 11.08 -6.76
N VAL A 369 7.87 11.92 -5.76
CA VAL A 369 6.83 12.55 -4.94
C VAL A 369 6.14 13.66 -5.74
N ILE A 370 4.82 13.62 -5.75
CA ILE A 370 3.95 14.67 -6.29
C ILE A 370 3.37 15.45 -5.11
N PRO A 371 3.74 16.72 -4.93
CA PRO A 371 3.18 17.58 -3.90
C PRO A 371 1.66 17.63 -3.93
N SER A 372 1.02 17.39 -2.79
CA SER A 372 -0.43 17.46 -2.63
C SER A 372 -0.86 18.73 -1.92
N PHE A 373 -1.93 19.33 -2.43
CA PHE A 373 -2.60 20.49 -1.88
C PHE A 373 -4.06 20.18 -1.59
N VAL A 374 -4.62 20.83 -0.59
CA VAL A 374 -6.04 20.77 -0.25
C VAL A 374 -6.64 22.16 -0.39
N HIS A 375 -7.85 22.23 -0.94
CA HIS A 375 -8.61 23.49 -0.96
C HIS A 375 -9.09 23.81 0.46
N MET A 376 -9.00 25.08 0.87
CA MET A 376 -9.42 25.51 2.22
C MET A 376 -10.93 25.81 2.28
N SER A 377 -11.54 26.15 1.14
CA SER A 377 -12.98 26.38 0.98
C SER A 377 -13.56 25.51 -0.14
N LEU A 378 -14.88 25.36 -0.22
CA LEU A 378 -15.55 24.68 -1.35
C LEU A 378 -15.64 25.55 -2.61
N ALA A 379 -14.89 26.67 -2.68
CA ALA A 379 -14.99 27.57 -3.81
C ALA A 379 -14.48 26.88 -5.10
N GLU A 380 -15.38 26.75 -6.08
CA GLU A 380 -15.12 26.17 -7.41
C GLU A 380 -14.28 27.09 -8.32
N GLU A 381 -13.70 28.17 -7.80
CA GLU A 381 -13.00 29.15 -8.62
C GLU A 381 -11.63 28.61 -9.06
N GLY A 382 -11.58 28.20 -10.33
CA GLY A 382 -10.37 28.07 -11.14
C GLY A 382 -9.43 26.94 -10.72
N ILE A 383 -9.56 25.76 -11.35
CA ILE A 383 -8.55 24.71 -11.25
C ILE A 383 -7.22 25.24 -11.81
N PRO A 384 -6.17 25.41 -10.98
CA PRO A 384 -4.91 25.94 -11.46
C PRO A 384 -4.29 24.97 -12.47
N GLN A 385 -3.72 25.53 -13.53
CA GLN A 385 -3.08 24.76 -14.61
C GLN A 385 -1.56 24.78 -14.48
N ASP A 386 -1.02 25.65 -13.63
CA ASP A 386 0.41 25.88 -13.49
C ASP A 386 0.79 26.19 -12.03
N LYS A 387 2.05 25.92 -11.71
CA LYS A 387 2.61 26.14 -10.38
C LYS A 387 2.50 27.58 -9.90
N HIS A 388 2.65 28.57 -10.78
CA HIS A 388 2.61 29.97 -10.38
C HIS A 388 1.20 30.34 -9.86
N THR A 389 0.16 29.81 -10.50
CA THR A 389 -1.22 29.95 -10.02
C THR A 389 -1.39 29.28 -8.65
N VAL A 390 -0.88 28.07 -8.43
CA VAL A 390 -0.91 27.42 -7.10
C VAL A 390 -0.18 28.24 -6.04
N VAL A 391 0.98 28.82 -6.38
CA VAL A 391 1.73 29.70 -5.45
C VAL A 391 0.94 30.96 -5.11
N ALA A 392 0.23 31.56 -6.07
CA ALA A 392 -0.65 32.69 -5.81
C ALA A 392 -1.82 32.30 -4.88
N MET A 393 -2.43 31.12 -5.10
CA MET A 393 -3.48 30.58 -4.23
C MET A 393 -2.99 30.28 -2.81
N LEU A 394 -1.74 29.79 -2.67
CA LEU A 394 -1.10 29.58 -1.36
C LEU A 394 -0.89 30.90 -0.62
N ASP A 395 -0.46 31.94 -1.33
CA ASP A 395 -0.25 33.28 -0.77
C ASP A 395 -1.59 33.95 -0.40
N ALA A 396 -2.66 33.63 -1.14
CA ALA A 396 -4.04 34.02 -0.85
C ALA A 396 -4.74 33.14 0.22
N GLN A 397 -4.08 32.09 0.70
CA GLN A 397 -4.62 31.11 1.67
C GLN A 397 -5.85 30.33 1.18
N GLU A 398 -6.02 30.20 -0.13
CA GLU A 398 -7.11 29.45 -0.76
C GLU A 398 -6.82 27.93 -0.80
N VAL A 399 -5.55 27.58 -0.98
CA VAL A 399 -5.06 26.21 -0.92
C VAL A 399 -3.93 26.10 0.08
N ALA A 400 -3.68 24.90 0.57
CA ALA A 400 -2.57 24.64 1.46
C ALA A 400 -1.92 23.28 1.18
N MET A 401 -0.61 23.19 1.35
CA MET A 401 0.12 21.94 1.17
C MET A 401 -0.28 20.95 2.27
N TYR A 402 -0.55 19.72 1.86
CA TYR A 402 -1.04 18.67 2.74
C TYR A 402 -0.18 17.42 2.58
N ASP A 403 0.73 17.22 3.54
CA ASP A 403 1.39 15.94 3.75
C ASP A 403 0.59 15.15 4.80
N VAL A 404 0.14 13.95 4.45
CA VAL A 404 -0.65 13.11 5.37
C VAL A 404 0.10 12.92 6.69
N ASN A 405 -0.61 13.00 7.83
CA ASN A 405 -0.06 12.94 9.20
C ASN A 405 0.81 14.13 9.63
N HIS A 406 0.84 15.22 8.86
CA HIS A 406 1.56 16.45 9.22
C HIS A 406 0.59 17.61 9.30
N ASN A 407 1.00 18.69 9.98
CA ASN A 407 0.20 19.92 9.96
C ASN A 407 0.21 20.51 8.55
N VAL A 408 -0.85 21.22 8.22
CA VAL A 408 -0.96 21.95 6.95
C VAL A 408 0.27 22.86 6.74
N ASN A 409 0.79 22.89 5.51
CA ASN A 409 2.01 23.61 5.12
C ASN A 409 3.30 23.15 5.84
N SER A 410 3.26 22.02 6.54
CA SER A 410 4.42 21.39 7.16
C SER A 410 4.59 19.97 6.62
N GLY A 411 5.81 19.45 6.73
CA GLY A 411 6.11 18.06 6.38
C GLY A 411 7.32 17.90 5.46
N PRO A 412 7.66 16.66 5.12
CA PRO A 412 8.85 16.32 4.35
C PRO A 412 8.91 16.89 2.94
N THR A 413 7.75 17.20 2.33
CA THR A 413 7.70 17.84 1.01
C THR A 413 8.34 19.23 1.05
N ASN A 414 8.31 19.93 2.19
CA ASN A 414 8.89 21.26 2.40
C ASN A 414 8.35 22.32 1.42
N LEU A 415 7.26 22.98 1.82
CA LEU A 415 6.59 24.02 1.02
C LEU A 415 7.53 25.11 0.52
N ASP A 416 8.38 25.66 1.39
CA ASP A 416 9.28 26.75 1.03
C ASP A 416 10.31 26.32 -0.03
N GLN A 417 10.82 25.09 0.10
CA GLN A 417 11.71 24.53 -0.89
C GLN A 417 10.97 24.26 -2.20
N TRP A 418 9.75 23.70 -2.16
CA TRP A 418 8.96 23.45 -3.35
C TRP A 418 8.69 24.75 -4.13
N LYS A 419 8.21 25.82 -3.46
CA LYS A 419 7.90 27.12 -4.09
C LYS A 419 9.07 27.62 -4.93
N ASN A 420 10.30 27.50 -4.42
CA ASN A 420 11.50 28.06 -5.03
C ASN A 420 12.24 27.09 -5.97
N SER A 421 11.96 25.80 -5.91
CA SER A 421 12.66 24.79 -6.69
C SER A 421 12.21 24.79 -8.16
N LYS A 422 13.18 24.63 -9.06
CA LYS A 422 12.96 24.42 -10.52
C LYS A 422 13.38 23.03 -10.99
N THR A 423 13.96 22.25 -10.07
CA THR A 423 14.52 20.93 -10.33
C THR A 423 14.12 20.01 -9.19
N LEU A 424 14.17 18.71 -9.49
CA LEU A 424 13.97 17.64 -8.52
C LEU A 424 14.84 17.86 -7.27
N TYR A 425 14.31 17.57 -6.09
CA TYR A 425 15.08 17.57 -4.84
C TYR A 425 14.63 16.44 -3.93
N ALA A 426 15.54 15.97 -3.07
CA ALA A 426 15.25 14.88 -2.15
C ALA A 426 14.53 15.42 -0.90
N ALA A 427 13.34 14.86 -0.61
CA ALA A 427 12.65 15.05 0.65
C ALA A 427 13.39 14.32 1.78
N LYS A 428 13.40 14.92 2.97
CA LYS A 428 13.92 14.27 4.17
C LYS A 428 12.84 13.36 4.73
N TYR A 429 12.99 12.05 4.53
CA TYR A 429 12.01 11.06 4.99
C TYR A 429 11.73 11.15 6.51
N GLU A 430 10.45 11.12 6.87
CA GLU A 430 9.95 11.07 8.24
C GLU A 430 9.04 9.85 8.43
N GLU A 431 8.93 9.37 9.66
CA GLU A 431 8.31 8.07 9.99
C GLU A 431 6.85 7.94 9.52
N SER A 432 6.08 9.02 9.53
CA SER A 432 4.66 9.04 9.15
C SER A 432 4.43 9.54 7.72
N TYR A 433 5.49 9.73 6.93
CA TYR A 433 5.41 10.31 5.61
C TYR A 433 4.72 9.38 4.61
N ALA A 434 3.61 9.84 4.05
CA ALA A 434 2.78 9.11 3.10
C ALA A 434 2.39 10.00 1.90
N PRO A 435 3.35 10.33 1.02
CA PRO A 435 3.09 11.19 -0.13
C PRO A 435 2.26 10.49 -1.22
N ILE A 436 1.66 11.29 -2.10
CA ILE A 436 1.30 10.80 -3.44
C ILE A 436 2.62 10.68 -4.22
N ALA A 437 2.93 9.47 -4.70
CA ALA A 437 4.21 9.25 -5.39
C ALA A 437 4.09 8.24 -6.52
N ILE A 438 4.86 8.50 -7.58
CA ILE A 438 5.13 7.57 -8.68
C ILE A 438 6.18 6.59 -8.19
N MET A 439 5.90 5.32 -8.37
CA MET A 439 6.81 4.24 -8.00
C MET A 439 6.82 3.12 -9.03
N SER A 440 7.92 2.37 -9.07
CA SER A 440 7.97 1.12 -9.84
C SER A 440 7.17 0.04 -9.14
N ARG A 441 6.28 -0.59 -9.89
CA ARG A 441 5.47 -1.75 -9.49
C ARG A 441 6.34 -2.95 -9.16
N SER A 442 7.52 -3.10 -9.75
CA SER A 442 8.42 -4.24 -9.48
C SER A 442 9.49 -3.98 -8.42
N GLN A 443 9.95 -2.73 -8.28
CA GLN A 443 11.11 -2.42 -7.41
C GLN A 443 10.72 -1.99 -6.00
N THR A 444 9.54 -1.38 -5.80
CA THR A 444 9.14 -0.96 -4.46
C THR A 444 8.56 -2.13 -3.65
N PRO A 445 8.67 -2.13 -2.32
CA PRO A 445 8.01 -3.13 -1.49
C PRO A 445 6.48 -3.01 -1.55
N TRP A 446 5.78 -4.12 -1.30
CA TRP A 446 4.32 -4.13 -1.16
C TRP A 446 3.87 -3.47 0.15
N CYS A 447 2.62 -2.99 0.18
CA CYS A 447 2.03 -2.50 1.41
C CYS A 447 1.85 -3.65 2.42
N PRO A 448 2.24 -3.48 3.69
CA PRO A 448 1.96 -4.47 4.72
C PRO A 448 0.46 -4.57 4.98
N GLU A 449 -0.08 -5.78 4.82
CA GLU A 449 -1.51 -6.06 4.85
C GLU A 449 -2.13 -6.09 6.25
N ARG A 450 -1.29 -6.19 7.27
CA ARG A 450 -1.70 -6.10 8.69
C ARG A 450 -2.31 -4.74 9.07
N PHE A 451 -2.15 -3.72 8.24
CA PHE A 451 -2.75 -2.40 8.47
C PHE A 451 -4.02 -2.25 7.64
N THR A 452 -5.07 -1.78 8.29
CA THR A 452 -6.33 -1.49 7.62
C THR A 452 -6.18 -0.31 6.66
N ASP A 453 -5.66 0.82 7.12
CA ASP A 453 -5.38 1.98 6.28
C ASP A 453 -4.18 2.77 6.82
N ASN A 454 -2.99 2.43 6.35
CA ASN A 454 -1.79 3.18 6.68
C ASN A 454 -0.83 3.19 5.49
N LEU A 455 -0.92 4.23 4.66
CA LEU A 455 -0.08 4.37 3.48
C LEU A 455 1.41 4.63 3.83
N ALA A 456 1.72 5.25 4.98
CA ALA A 456 3.10 5.47 5.42
C ALA A 456 3.86 4.14 5.59
N SER A 457 3.15 3.11 6.04
CA SER A 457 3.70 1.76 6.19
C SER A 457 4.16 1.13 4.87
N CYS A 458 3.58 1.54 3.73
CA CYS A 458 4.01 1.13 2.40
C CYS A 458 5.34 1.80 2.01
N PHE A 459 5.48 3.09 2.33
CA PHE A 459 6.66 3.88 1.98
C PHE A 459 7.87 3.65 2.87
N LEU A 460 7.65 3.23 4.13
CA LEU A 460 8.74 2.89 5.04
C LEU A 460 9.65 1.81 4.46
N GLY A 461 9.07 0.78 3.85
CA GLY A 461 9.84 -0.28 3.20
C GLY A 461 10.76 0.27 2.11
N THR A 462 10.25 1.17 1.27
CA THR A 462 11.02 1.82 0.20
C THR A 462 12.19 2.62 0.76
N HIS A 463 11.96 3.44 1.80
CA HIS A 463 13.03 4.20 2.44
C HIS A 463 14.12 3.27 3.01
N LEU A 464 13.72 2.23 3.74
CA LEU A 464 14.66 1.27 4.35
C LEU A 464 15.39 0.42 3.29
N ALA A 465 14.79 0.18 2.13
CA ALA A 465 15.44 -0.48 1.00
C ALA A 465 16.54 0.39 0.33
N GLY A 466 16.67 1.65 0.73
CA GLY A 466 17.63 2.59 0.16
C GLY A 466 17.03 3.58 -0.84
N GLY A 467 15.70 3.53 -1.05
CA GLY A 467 15.01 4.43 -1.98
C GLY A 467 14.97 5.86 -1.49
N THR A 468 15.14 6.80 -2.43
CA THR A 468 15.08 8.24 -2.23
C THR A 468 13.72 8.78 -2.68
N PHE A 469 13.22 9.76 -1.92
CA PHE A 469 11.94 10.42 -2.18
C PHE A 469 12.22 11.74 -2.90
N TRP A 470 12.05 11.74 -4.21
CA TRP A 470 12.38 12.88 -5.07
C TRP A 470 11.14 13.71 -5.37
N VAL A 471 11.08 14.94 -4.87
CA VAL A 471 9.94 15.82 -5.07
C VAL A 471 9.99 16.47 -6.46
N LEU A 472 8.90 16.34 -7.20
CA LEU A 472 8.70 17.02 -8.47
C LEU A 472 8.45 18.52 -8.23
N ALA A 473 9.24 19.35 -8.92
CA ALA A 473 9.22 20.79 -8.69
C ALA A 473 8.05 21.49 -9.39
N ASP A 474 7.58 20.97 -10.53
CA ASP A 474 6.58 21.63 -11.38
C ASP A 474 5.21 20.92 -11.36
N ASP A 475 5.17 19.67 -10.89
CA ASP A 475 3.96 18.85 -10.80
C ASP A 475 3.31 18.95 -9.42
N TYR A 476 1.99 18.76 -9.37
CA TYR A 476 1.20 18.81 -8.14
C TYR A 476 -0.18 18.15 -8.31
N VAL A 477 -0.82 17.88 -7.18
CA VAL A 477 -2.20 17.38 -7.08
C VAL A 477 -3.00 18.29 -6.16
N ILE A 478 -4.27 18.55 -6.50
CA ILE A 478 -5.22 19.26 -5.64
C ILE A 478 -6.36 18.31 -5.27
N ARG A 479 -6.65 18.26 -3.98
CA ARG A 479 -7.69 17.42 -3.37
C ARG A 479 -8.88 18.28 -2.96
N ALA A 480 -10.07 17.68 -3.00
CA ALA A 480 -11.27 18.32 -2.50
C ALA A 480 -11.16 18.57 -0.97
N PRO A 481 -11.78 19.65 -0.47
CA PRO A 481 -11.89 19.88 0.96
C PRO A 481 -12.74 18.77 1.59
N ASN A 482 -12.40 18.37 2.82
CA ASN A 482 -13.20 17.42 3.60
C ASN A 482 -13.48 16.08 2.90
N THR A 483 -12.50 15.57 2.15
CA THR A 483 -12.50 14.17 1.75
C THR A 483 -12.48 13.36 3.04
N GLN A 484 -13.62 12.73 3.38
CA GLN A 484 -13.69 11.86 4.55
C GLN A 484 -12.64 10.78 4.34
N ALA A 485 -11.46 10.96 4.96
CA ALA A 485 -10.54 9.88 5.18
C ALA A 485 -11.35 8.75 5.80
N ASN A 486 -11.17 7.52 5.31
CA ASN A 486 -11.89 6.35 5.80
C ASN A 486 -12.02 6.44 7.31
N THR A 487 -13.26 6.50 7.79
CA THR A 487 -13.56 6.86 9.18
C THR A 487 -13.27 5.67 10.08
N LEU A 488 -11.97 5.38 10.26
CA LEU A 488 -11.49 4.46 11.26
C LEU A 488 -12.02 4.91 12.61
N SER A 489 -12.58 3.98 13.36
CA SER A 489 -12.97 4.26 14.73
C SER A 489 -11.73 4.65 15.56
N LYS A 490 -11.93 5.42 16.63
CA LYS A 490 -10.84 5.77 17.56
C LYS A 490 -10.08 4.53 18.07
N ALA A 491 -10.79 3.42 18.24
CA ALA A 491 -10.18 2.14 18.65
C ALA A 491 -9.25 1.60 17.56
N GLU A 492 -9.65 1.64 16.30
CA GLU A 492 -8.82 1.19 15.18
C GLU A 492 -7.62 2.09 14.97
N ILE A 493 -7.78 3.41 15.07
CA ILE A 493 -6.66 4.37 15.02
C ILE A 493 -5.63 4.01 16.09
N ASN A 494 -6.06 3.78 17.34
CA ASN A 494 -5.18 3.38 18.42
C ASN A 494 -4.48 2.03 18.15
N ILE A 495 -5.22 1.04 17.65
CA ILE A 495 -4.65 -0.28 17.29
C ILE A 495 -3.59 -0.12 16.20
N GLN A 496 -3.89 0.64 15.15
CA GLN A 496 -2.97 0.86 14.05
C GLN A 496 -1.72 1.63 14.49
N GLN A 497 -1.87 2.63 15.35
CA GLN A 497 -0.72 3.37 15.90
C GLN A 497 0.18 2.45 16.76
N VAL A 498 -0.41 1.62 17.63
CA VAL A 498 0.35 0.65 18.42
C VAL A 498 1.06 -0.37 17.52
N LEU A 499 0.38 -0.84 16.48
CA LEU A 499 0.94 -1.76 15.51
C LEU A 499 2.09 -1.12 14.74
N TYR A 500 1.94 0.14 14.34
CA TYR A 500 2.93 0.90 13.58
C TYR A 500 4.21 1.13 14.39
N ASN A 501 4.08 1.53 15.66
CA ASN A 501 5.22 1.72 16.56
C ASN A 501 6.04 0.44 16.76
N ARG A 502 5.41 -0.74 16.62
CA ARG A 502 6.10 -2.04 16.66
C ARG A 502 6.65 -2.47 15.30
N TYR A 503 5.98 -2.07 14.22
CA TYR A 503 6.38 -2.36 12.85
C TYR A 503 7.69 -1.69 12.47
N VAL A 504 7.91 -0.44 12.86
CA VAL A 504 9.14 0.30 12.50
C VAL A 504 10.42 -0.45 12.90
N PRO A 505 10.65 -0.82 14.18
CA PRO A 505 11.86 -1.55 14.55
C PRO A 505 11.95 -2.94 13.92
N GLU A 506 10.81 -3.61 13.70
CA GLU A 506 10.74 -4.88 12.98
C GLU A 506 11.28 -4.74 11.55
N MET A 507 10.84 -3.71 10.82
CA MET A 507 11.28 -3.44 9.45
C MET A 507 12.75 -3.03 9.37
N CYS A 508 13.22 -2.24 10.34
CA CYS A 508 14.64 -1.95 10.48
C CYS A 508 15.47 -3.24 10.57
N VAL A 509 15.08 -4.19 11.42
CA VAL A 509 15.78 -5.49 11.56
C VAL A 509 15.66 -6.31 10.28
N HIS A 510 14.48 -6.37 9.68
CA HIS A 510 14.21 -7.11 8.45
C HIS A 510 15.13 -6.64 7.31
N TYR A 511 15.12 -5.35 7.00
CA TYR A 511 15.94 -4.82 5.91
C TYR A 511 17.43 -4.80 6.24
N ALA A 512 17.83 -4.58 7.50
CA ALA A 512 19.24 -4.70 7.87
C ALA A 512 19.77 -6.11 7.58
N ARG A 513 19.02 -7.16 7.97
CA ARG A 513 19.35 -8.55 7.66
C ARG A 513 19.36 -8.83 6.17
N LYS A 514 18.37 -8.34 5.43
CA LYS A 514 18.28 -8.49 3.97
C LYS A 514 19.48 -7.86 3.26
N LEU A 515 19.83 -6.62 3.59
CA LEU A 515 20.98 -5.95 2.98
C LEU A 515 22.31 -6.62 3.38
N ALA A 516 22.43 -7.09 4.62
CA ALA A 516 23.60 -7.83 5.06
C ALA A 516 23.75 -9.18 4.35
N SER A 517 22.67 -9.95 4.18
CA SER A 517 22.72 -11.24 3.48
C SER A 517 23.04 -11.09 1.99
N LEU A 518 22.68 -9.95 1.38
CA LEU A 518 23.02 -9.61 0.01
C LEU A 518 24.44 -8.99 -0.12
N GLY A 519 25.18 -8.80 0.98
CA GLY A 519 26.47 -8.12 0.97
C GLY A 519 26.38 -6.61 0.69
N LEU A 520 25.18 -6.03 0.75
CA LEU A 520 24.90 -4.61 0.47
C LEU A 520 24.96 -3.75 1.72
N TRP A 521 25.20 -4.31 2.91
CA TRP A 521 25.26 -3.54 4.16
C TRP A 521 26.29 -2.42 4.12
N SER A 522 27.44 -2.59 3.45
CA SER A 522 28.47 -1.55 3.35
C SER A 522 28.20 -0.51 2.25
N SER A 523 27.22 -0.76 1.38
CA SER A 523 26.88 0.11 0.24
C SER A 523 26.01 1.30 0.64
N ASN A 524 25.79 2.21 -0.32
CA ASN A 524 24.87 3.34 -0.17
C ASN A 524 23.41 2.91 0.03
N ALA A 525 23.01 1.71 -0.42
CA ALA A 525 21.66 1.20 -0.21
C ALA A 525 21.30 1.06 1.29
N ALA A 526 22.30 0.82 2.14
CA ALA A 526 22.11 0.73 3.60
C ALA A 526 22.21 2.09 4.31
N SER A 527 22.47 3.19 3.59
CA SER A 527 22.70 4.50 4.20
C SER A 527 21.48 4.99 4.99
N ASN A 528 20.28 4.85 4.42
CA ASN A 528 19.02 5.21 5.05
C ASN A 528 18.82 4.50 6.40
N ILE A 529 18.96 3.16 6.44
CA ILE A 529 18.83 2.40 7.70
C ILE A 529 19.88 2.80 8.74
N LYS A 530 21.11 3.11 8.32
CA LYS A 530 22.21 3.46 9.23
C LYS A 530 22.06 4.85 9.84
N SER A 531 21.51 5.79 9.07
CA SER A 531 21.42 7.21 9.44
C SER A 531 20.07 7.55 10.09
N TRP A 532 18.99 6.86 9.72
CA TRP A 532 17.66 7.18 10.18
C TRP A 532 17.46 6.88 11.67
N ALA A 533 16.96 7.88 12.40
CA ALA A 533 16.82 7.83 13.85
C ALA A 533 15.85 6.72 14.32
N GLY A 534 14.82 6.40 13.52
CA GLY A 534 13.85 5.34 13.82
C GLY A 534 14.49 3.95 13.96
N CYS A 535 15.65 3.71 13.34
CA CYS A 535 16.40 2.45 13.46
C CYS A 535 17.48 2.45 14.55
N HIS A 536 17.50 3.42 15.47
CA HIS A 536 18.59 3.56 16.45
C HIS A 536 18.80 2.30 17.32
N THR A 537 17.73 1.69 17.82
CA THR A 537 17.78 0.47 18.65
C THR A 537 18.33 -0.74 17.89
N THR A 538 18.00 -0.82 16.60
CA THR A 538 18.54 -1.86 15.72
C THR A 538 20.03 -1.64 15.48
N ARG A 539 20.45 -0.38 15.31
CA ARG A 539 21.84 0.00 15.05
C ARG A 539 22.78 -0.36 16.21
N SER A 540 22.37 -0.14 17.46
CA SER A 540 23.19 -0.50 18.63
C SER A 540 23.43 -2.01 18.69
N THR A 541 22.39 -2.81 18.44
CA THR A 541 22.44 -4.28 18.43
C THR A 541 23.23 -4.83 17.23
N TRP A 542 23.17 -4.17 16.07
CA TRP A 542 23.89 -4.62 14.87
C TRP A 542 25.38 -4.25 14.90
N ARG A 543 25.74 -3.08 15.43
CA ARG A 543 27.15 -2.67 15.53
C ARG A 543 27.96 -3.67 16.36
N SER A 544 27.40 -4.21 17.45
CA SER A 544 28.07 -5.24 18.24
C SER A 544 28.23 -6.56 17.48
N LEU A 545 27.35 -6.89 16.54
CA LEU A 545 27.45 -8.11 15.73
C LEU A 545 28.46 -7.98 14.57
N THR A 546 28.70 -6.76 14.09
CA THR A 546 29.63 -6.51 12.96
C THR A 546 31.01 -6.07 13.37
N SER A 547 31.23 -5.59 14.60
CA SER A 547 32.57 -5.22 15.07
C SER A 547 33.48 -6.43 15.34
N ASP A 548 32.90 -7.63 15.39
CA ASP A 548 33.60 -8.90 15.66
C ASP A 548 34.00 -9.66 14.38
N LYS A 549 33.91 -9.02 13.22
CA LYS A 549 34.41 -9.52 11.92
C LYS A 549 35.24 -8.45 11.23
#